data_AF-A0A3D4UGG7-F1
#
_entry.id   AF-A0A3D4UGG7-F1
#
_cell.length_a   1.000
_cell.length_b   1.000
_cell.length_c   1.000
_cell.angle_alpha   90.00
_cell.angle_beta   90.00
_cell.angle_gamma   90.00
#
_symmetry.space_group_name_H-M   'P 1'
#
loop_
_entity.id
_entity.type
_entity.pdbx_description
1 polymer ?
#
loop_
_entity_poly.entity_id
_entity_poly.type
_entity_poly.pdbx_seq_one_letter_code
_entity_poly.pdbx_strand_id
1 'polypeptide(L)'
;MSTINTRNFPVHQLVPPTNSSVMKAKQAARAGTDPLSAVTPPNLTRGEKPDNEKTIEEQFAEARTAAEGLVATSFIKPVLQQVRDSNNAPAPFGPTQAEKQFGSLLDNQLADEIVHASQFSIVDRIVENFTRHLGQPQATGLDINA
;
A
#
# COMPACT_ATOMS: atom_id res chain seq x y z
N MET A 1 -35.79 -31.29 47.62
CA MET A 1 -36.65 -30.97 46.46
C MET A 1 -36.69 -29.46 46.30
N SER A 2 -35.99 -28.92 45.31
CA SER A 2 -36.08 -27.50 44.95
C SER A 2 -35.86 -27.37 43.44
N THR A 3 -36.90 -26.91 42.75
CA THR A 3 -37.02 -26.90 41.28
C THR A 3 -36.50 -25.55 40.77
N ILE A 4 -35.38 -25.54 40.04
CA ILE A 4 -34.87 -24.31 39.42
C ILE A 4 -35.52 -24.16 38.05
N ASN A 5 -36.33 -23.12 37.94
CA ASN A 5 -37.11 -22.72 36.77
C ASN A 5 -36.18 -22.15 35.68
N THR A 6 -36.08 -22.84 34.55
CA THR A 6 -35.30 -22.44 33.37
C THR A 6 -36.09 -21.41 32.57
N ARG A 7 -35.79 -20.12 32.74
CA ARG A 7 -36.35 -19.07 31.87
C ARG A 7 -35.63 -19.06 30.53
N ASN A 8 -36.39 -19.44 29.51
CA ASN A 8 -36.10 -19.38 28.08
C ASN A 8 -35.87 -17.91 27.63
N PHE A 9 -34.67 -17.59 27.12
CA PHE A 9 -34.37 -16.27 26.55
C PHE A 9 -34.62 -16.29 25.02
N PRO A 10 -35.32 -15.29 24.46
CA PRO A 10 -35.57 -15.23 23.02
C PRO A 10 -34.30 -14.89 22.24
N VAL A 11 -33.98 -15.72 21.26
CA VAL A 11 -32.91 -15.49 20.27
C VAL A 11 -33.37 -14.39 19.31
N HIS A 12 -32.80 -13.18 19.47
CA HIS A 12 -32.93 -12.12 18.47
C HIS A 12 -32.14 -12.53 17.23
N GLN A 13 -32.85 -12.92 16.16
CA GLN A 13 -32.25 -13.10 14.83
C GLN A 13 -31.75 -11.74 14.33
N LEU A 14 -30.43 -11.62 14.11
CA LEU A 14 -29.86 -10.54 13.30
C LEU A 14 -30.25 -10.80 11.84
N VAL A 15 -31.11 -9.94 11.29
CA VAL A 15 -31.38 -9.87 9.84
C VAL A 15 -30.32 -8.95 9.22
N PRO A 16 -29.60 -9.35 8.15
CA PRO A 16 -28.69 -8.46 7.46
C PRO A 16 -29.47 -7.42 6.63
N PRO A 17 -29.04 -6.14 6.57
CA PRO A 17 -29.69 -5.16 5.71
C PRO A 17 -29.47 -5.50 4.23
N THR A 18 -30.57 -5.68 3.50
CA THR A 18 -30.59 -5.90 2.05
C THR A 18 -30.30 -4.57 1.33
N ASN A 19 -29.19 -4.54 0.61
CA ASN A 19 -28.70 -3.36 -0.09
C ASN A 19 -29.40 -3.20 -1.46
N SER A 20 -30.70 -2.85 -1.46
CA SER A 20 -31.52 -2.84 -2.68
C SER A 20 -32.15 -1.49 -3.05
N SER A 21 -31.69 -0.37 -2.48
CA SER A 21 -32.31 0.95 -2.70
C SER A 21 -31.46 1.97 -3.49
N VAL A 22 -30.36 1.57 -4.14
CA VAL A 22 -29.54 2.50 -4.95
C VAL A 22 -29.80 2.38 -6.47
N MET A 23 -30.68 1.47 -6.90
CA MET A 23 -30.97 1.22 -8.33
C MET A 23 -32.29 1.85 -8.82
N LYS A 24 -32.66 3.05 -8.34
CA LYS A 24 -33.90 3.72 -8.81
C LYS A 24 -33.76 5.18 -9.25
N ALA A 25 -32.55 5.72 -9.33
CA ALA A 25 -32.33 7.14 -9.65
C ALA A 25 -31.60 7.42 -10.99
N LYS A 26 -31.51 6.45 -11.91
CA LYS A 26 -30.83 6.70 -13.20
C LYS A 26 -31.44 5.98 -14.41
N GLN A 27 -32.77 5.83 -14.43
CA GLN A 27 -33.54 5.38 -15.59
C GLN A 27 -34.70 6.34 -15.84
N ALA A 28 -34.38 7.59 -16.18
CA ALA A 28 -35.35 8.56 -16.69
C ALA A 28 -34.60 9.69 -17.42
N ALA A 29 -34.01 9.38 -18.57
CA ALA A 29 -33.74 10.33 -19.66
C ALA A 29 -32.84 9.65 -20.70
N ARG A 30 -33.43 9.21 -21.81
CA ARG A 30 -32.90 9.29 -23.18
C ARG A 30 -33.60 8.25 -24.07
N ALA A 31 -34.75 8.66 -24.59
CA ALA A 31 -35.30 8.12 -25.82
C ALA A 31 -35.73 9.34 -26.66
N GLY A 32 -35.15 9.52 -27.84
CA GLY A 32 -35.57 10.54 -28.80
C GLY A 32 -34.47 11.10 -29.71
N THR A 33 -34.51 10.66 -30.96
CA THR A 33 -34.27 11.39 -32.23
C THR A 33 -32.86 11.72 -32.73
N ASP A 34 -32.55 11.06 -33.86
CA ASP A 34 -31.81 11.46 -35.07
C ASP A 34 -30.26 11.47 -35.12
N PRO A 35 -29.66 10.63 -36.00
CA PRO A 35 -28.23 10.67 -36.33
C PRO A 35 -28.03 11.38 -37.67
N LEU A 36 -27.65 12.66 -37.67
CA LEU A 36 -27.04 13.28 -38.85
C LEU A 36 -26.31 14.58 -38.49
N SER A 37 -25.10 14.68 -39.04
CA SER A 37 -24.37 15.92 -39.37
C SER A 37 -23.57 16.62 -38.27
N ALA A 38 -22.29 16.25 -38.26
CA ALA A 38 -21.16 17.16 -38.36
C ALA A 38 -21.04 18.27 -37.29
N VAL A 39 -20.38 17.91 -36.19
CA VAL A 39 -19.49 18.84 -35.49
C VAL A 39 -18.12 18.18 -35.45
N THR A 40 -17.24 18.62 -36.34
CA THR A 40 -15.79 18.44 -36.20
C THR A 40 -15.39 18.92 -34.81
N PRO A 41 -14.88 18.07 -33.89
CA PRO A 41 -14.21 18.62 -32.74
C PRO A 41 -12.96 19.35 -33.24
N PRO A 42 -12.73 20.61 -32.80
CA PRO A 42 -11.49 21.29 -33.11
C PRO A 42 -10.34 20.42 -32.64
N ASN A 43 -9.32 20.30 -33.48
CA ASN A 43 -8.03 19.74 -33.15
C ASN A 43 -7.54 20.42 -31.85
N LEU A 44 -7.78 19.77 -30.71
CA LEU A 44 -7.16 20.12 -29.46
C LEU A 44 -5.75 19.58 -29.56
N THR A 45 -4.87 20.40 -30.13
CA THR A 45 -3.46 20.42 -29.77
C THR A 45 -3.36 20.80 -28.29
N ARG A 46 -3.89 19.95 -27.40
CA ARG A 46 -3.44 19.89 -26.03
C ARG A 46 -2.19 19.05 -26.13
N GLY A 47 -1.02 19.69 -26.06
CA GLY A 47 0.22 18.96 -25.89
C GLY A 47 0.02 17.96 -24.76
N GLU A 48 -0.05 16.68 -25.10
CA GLU A 48 0.27 15.61 -24.17
C GLU A 48 1.71 15.90 -23.75
N LYS A 49 1.83 16.59 -22.61
CA LYS A 49 3.07 16.63 -21.87
C LYS A 49 3.37 15.17 -21.57
N PRO A 50 4.49 14.64 -22.05
CA PRO A 50 4.69 13.20 -22.05
C PRO A 50 4.60 12.71 -20.61
N ASP A 51 3.67 11.81 -20.39
CA ASP A 51 3.22 11.21 -19.14
C ASP A 51 4.32 10.35 -18.47
N ASN A 52 5.54 10.42 -18.98
CA ASN A 52 6.71 9.68 -18.55
C ASN A 52 7.82 10.55 -17.90
N GLU A 53 7.66 11.88 -17.84
CA GLU A 53 8.66 12.75 -17.21
C GLU A 53 8.35 12.91 -15.71
N LYS A 54 8.78 11.92 -14.91
CA LYS A 54 8.80 12.05 -13.44
C LYS A 54 9.65 13.24 -13.06
N THR A 55 9.10 14.14 -12.26
CA THR A 55 9.86 15.29 -11.75
C THR A 55 11.01 14.82 -10.88
N ILE A 56 12.08 15.61 -10.79
CA ILE A 56 13.26 15.30 -9.95
C ILE A 56 12.83 15.06 -8.48
N GLU A 57 11.85 15.81 -8.00
CA GLU A 57 11.30 15.66 -6.65
C GLU A 57 10.61 14.30 -6.45
N GLU A 58 9.84 13.83 -7.42
CA GLU A 58 9.21 12.50 -7.37
C GLU A 58 10.24 11.38 -7.41
N GLN A 59 11.27 11.52 -8.25
CA GLN A 59 12.37 10.54 -8.31
C GLN A 59 13.14 10.49 -6.99
N PHE A 60 13.38 11.66 -6.37
CA PHE A 60 14.04 11.75 -5.07
C PHE A 60 13.19 11.10 -3.97
N ALA A 61 11.89 11.38 -3.93
CA ALA A 61 10.97 10.78 -2.97
C ALA A 61 10.89 9.25 -3.10
N GLU A 62 10.88 8.73 -4.33
CA GLU A 62 10.90 7.29 -4.60
C GLU A 62 12.23 6.66 -4.18
N ALA A 63 13.37 7.28 -4.52
CA ALA A 63 14.68 6.83 -4.09
C ALA A 63 14.79 6.78 -2.56
N ARG A 64 14.22 7.78 -1.86
CA ARG A 64 14.17 7.82 -0.40
C ARG A 64 13.32 6.69 0.17
N THR A 65 12.12 6.47 -0.37
CA THR A 65 11.24 5.38 0.08
C THR A 65 11.90 4.01 -0.14
N ALA A 66 12.54 3.80 -1.28
CA ALA A 66 13.26 2.56 -1.57
C ALA A 66 14.47 2.35 -0.63
N ALA A 67 15.21 3.42 -0.34
CA ALA A 67 16.36 3.37 0.57
C ALA A 67 15.92 3.04 2.00
N GLU A 68 14.85 3.67 2.49
CA GLU A 68 14.25 3.38 3.81
C GLU A 68 13.84 1.90 3.90
N GLY A 69 13.11 1.39 2.90
CA GLY A 69 12.66 0.00 2.86
C GLY A 69 13.82 -1.02 2.81
N LEU A 70 14.90 -0.68 2.10
CA LEU A 70 16.11 -1.50 2.08
C LEU A 70 16.75 -1.60 3.47
N VAL A 71 16.86 -0.47 4.18
CA VAL A 71 17.44 -0.41 5.52
C VAL A 71 16.54 -1.16 6.52
N ALA A 72 15.22 -0.94 6.46
CA ALA A 72 14.24 -1.60 7.30
C ALA A 72 14.34 -3.13 7.16
N THR A 73 14.37 -3.63 5.93
CA THR A 73 14.41 -5.07 5.64
C THR A 73 15.76 -5.72 5.93
N SER A 74 16.87 -5.04 5.66
CA SER A 74 18.20 -5.64 5.76
C SER A 74 18.78 -5.59 7.17
N PHE A 75 18.43 -4.57 7.97
CA PHE A 75 19.05 -4.35 9.28
C PHE A 75 18.07 -4.41 10.44
N ILE A 76 16.90 -3.77 10.32
CA ILE A 76 15.99 -3.62 11.47
C ILE A 76 15.13 -4.87 11.67
N LYS A 77 14.50 -5.37 10.60
CA LYS A 77 13.64 -6.56 10.67
C LYS A 77 14.33 -7.80 11.26
N PRO A 78 15.58 -8.15 10.89
CA PRO A 78 16.28 -9.28 11.51
C PRO A 78 16.48 -9.13 13.03
N VAL A 79 16.73 -7.90 13.50
CA VAL A 79 16.88 -7.61 14.94
C VAL A 79 15.55 -7.79 15.66
N LEU A 80 14.46 -7.26 15.11
CA LEU A 80 13.12 -7.41 15.68
C LEU A 80 12.69 -8.87 15.73
N GLN A 81 12.96 -9.63 14.66
CA GLN A 81 12.73 -11.06 14.63
C GLN A 81 13.52 -11.79 15.73
N GLN A 82 14.81 -11.49 15.89
CA GLN A 82 15.62 -12.10 16.94
C GLN A 82 15.09 -11.77 18.34
N VAL A 83 14.65 -10.53 18.59
CA VAL A 83 14.03 -10.14 19.86
C VAL A 83 12.78 -10.96 20.12
N ARG A 84 11.90 -11.13 19.12
CA ARG A 84 10.71 -11.98 19.25
C ARG A 84 11.07 -13.44 19.53
N ASP A 85 12.00 -13.99 18.76
CA ASP A 85 12.38 -15.40 18.85
C ASP A 85 13.09 -15.72 20.19
N SER A 86 13.68 -14.71 20.83
CA SER A 86 14.27 -14.82 22.16
C SER A 86 13.25 -14.82 23.32
N ASN A 87 11.98 -14.49 23.06
CA ASN A 87 10.94 -14.43 24.09
C ASN A 87 10.52 -15.84 24.54
N ASN A 88 11.17 -16.33 25.59
CA ASN A 88 10.90 -17.61 26.24
C ASN A 88 10.09 -17.46 27.54
N ALA A 89 9.18 -16.48 27.60
CA ALA A 89 8.34 -16.28 28.77
C ALA A 89 7.47 -17.53 29.06
N PRO A 90 7.37 -17.94 30.34
CA PRO A 90 6.51 -19.07 30.72
C PRO A 90 5.02 -18.72 30.58
N ALA A 91 4.17 -19.73 30.43
CA ALA A 91 2.72 -19.54 30.42
C ALA A 91 2.24 -18.89 31.74
N PRO A 92 1.23 -17.99 31.72
CA PRO A 92 0.38 -17.59 30.59
C PRO A 92 0.89 -16.38 29.76
N PHE A 93 2.11 -15.90 30.01
CA PHE A 93 2.67 -14.68 29.41
C PHE A 93 3.59 -14.96 28.21
N GLY A 94 3.69 -16.21 27.79
CA GLY A 94 4.42 -16.60 26.59
C GLY A 94 3.72 -16.17 25.30
N PRO A 95 4.44 -16.16 24.16
CA PRO A 95 3.87 -15.75 22.88
C PRO A 95 2.62 -16.52 22.51
N THR A 96 1.52 -15.81 22.28
CA THR A 96 0.25 -16.41 21.89
C THR A 96 0.29 -16.89 20.43
N GLN A 97 -0.65 -17.74 20.02
CA GLN A 97 -0.74 -18.18 18.62
C GLN A 97 -0.97 -16.99 17.66
N ALA A 98 -1.75 -16.00 18.09
CA ALA A 98 -1.97 -14.78 17.32
C ALA A 98 -0.66 -14.01 17.12
N GLU A 99 0.11 -13.76 18.19
CA GLU A 99 1.40 -13.06 18.08
C GLU A 99 2.39 -13.77 17.15
N LYS A 100 2.41 -15.10 17.15
CA LYS A 100 3.26 -15.87 16.23
C LYS A 100 2.87 -15.69 14.77
N GLN A 101 1.57 -15.60 14.48
CA GLN A 101 1.07 -15.42 13.12
C GLN A 101 1.22 -13.98 12.62
N PHE A 102 0.97 -13.00 13.49
CA PHE A 102 1.00 -11.58 13.13
C PHE A 102 2.35 -10.91 13.39
N GLY A 103 3.29 -11.60 14.03
CA GLY A 103 4.57 -11.03 14.41
C GLY A 103 5.33 -10.44 13.23
N SER A 104 5.38 -11.14 12.08
CA SER A 104 6.12 -10.63 10.92
C SER A 104 5.52 -9.36 10.33
N LEU A 105 4.20 -9.18 10.42
CA LEU A 105 3.51 -7.96 10.02
C LEU A 105 3.80 -6.81 10.98
N LEU A 106 3.85 -7.11 12.28
CA LEU A 106 4.25 -6.13 13.30
C LEU A 106 5.70 -5.70 13.11
N ASP A 107 6.62 -6.64 12.86
CA ASP A 107 8.03 -6.33 12.62
C ASP A 107 8.19 -5.43 11.39
N ASN A 108 7.41 -5.65 10.32
CA ASN A 108 7.46 -4.81 9.12
C ASN A 108 7.09 -3.36 9.44
N GLN A 109 5.92 -3.17 10.05
CA GLN A 109 5.42 -1.83 10.37
C GLN A 109 6.37 -1.10 11.33
N LEU A 110 6.85 -1.81 12.35
CA LEU A 110 7.76 -1.25 13.34
C LEU A 110 9.12 -0.91 12.71
N ALA A 111 9.64 -1.75 11.82
CA ALA A 111 10.89 -1.47 11.13
C ALA A 111 10.80 -0.22 10.25
N ASP A 112 9.71 -0.08 9.48
CA ASP A 112 9.47 1.10 8.65
C ASP A 112 9.38 2.38 9.51
N GLU A 113 8.65 2.31 10.62
CA GLU A 113 8.52 3.43 11.56
C GLU A 113 9.86 3.80 12.22
N ILE A 114 10.65 2.81 12.65
CA ILE A 114 11.98 3.05 13.25
C ILE A 114 12.89 3.76 12.26
N VAL A 115 12.94 3.30 11.00
CA VAL A 115 13.80 3.91 9.97
C VAL A 115 13.35 5.33 9.67
N HIS A 116 12.04 5.55 9.53
CA HIS A 116 11.48 6.86 9.26
C HIS A 116 11.73 7.85 10.40
N ALA A 117 11.47 7.44 11.64
CA ALA A 117 11.62 8.29 12.82
C ALA A 117 13.09 8.57 13.20
N SER A 118 13.99 7.61 12.99
CA SER A 118 15.40 7.74 13.39
C SER A 118 16.23 8.54 12.39
N GLN A 119 15.73 8.77 11.16
CA GLN A 119 16.42 9.52 10.11
C GLN A 119 17.89 9.10 9.93
N PHE A 120 18.12 7.79 9.77
CA PHE A 120 19.48 7.26 9.71
C PHE A 120 20.28 7.87 8.54
N SER A 121 21.48 8.39 8.82
CA SER A 121 22.37 8.96 7.78
C SER A 121 22.78 7.99 6.68
N ILE A 122 22.66 6.68 6.92
CA ILE A 122 22.89 5.66 5.89
C ILE A 122 21.82 5.71 4.79
N VAL A 123 20.58 6.09 5.12
CA VAL A 123 19.50 6.28 4.14
C VAL A 123 19.91 7.37 3.17
N ASP A 124 20.38 8.51 3.66
CA ASP A 124 20.80 9.64 2.80
C ASP A 124 21.92 9.22 1.83
N ARG A 125 22.89 8.41 2.29
CA ARG A 125 23.95 7.87 1.43
C ARG A 125 23.42 6.92 0.36
N ILE A 126 22.43 6.10 0.69
CA ILE A 126 21.79 5.19 -0.27
C ILE A 126 20.98 5.99 -1.29
N VAL A 127 20.26 7.03 -0.85
CA VAL A 127 19.52 7.94 -1.76
C VAL A 127 20.46 8.65 -2.72
N GLU A 128 21.60 9.15 -2.22
CA GLU A 128 22.63 9.75 -3.07
C GLU A 128 23.15 8.73 -4.11
N ASN A 129 23.33 7.48 -3.70
CA ASN A 129 23.74 6.41 -4.60
C ASN A 129 22.65 6.13 -5.67
N PHE A 130 21.38 6.00 -5.27
CA PHE A 130 20.28 5.77 -6.20
C PHE A 130 20.11 6.90 -7.21
N THR A 131 20.14 8.15 -6.76
CA THR A 131 20.00 9.32 -7.64
C THR A 131 21.17 9.47 -8.62
N ARG A 132 22.41 9.14 -8.20
CA ARG A 132 23.57 9.08 -9.10
C ARG A 132 23.42 8.07 -10.24
N HIS A 133 22.76 6.93 -9.99
CA HIS A 133 22.54 5.91 -11.01
C HIS A 133 21.33 6.22 -11.90
N LEU A 134 20.28 6.85 -11.36
CA LEU A 134 19.11 7.29 -12.13
C LEU A 134 19.45 8.42 -13.12
N GLY A 135 20.41 9.28 -12.78
CA GLY A 135 20.87 10.37 -13.64
C GLY A 135 21.92 9.97 -14.69
N GLN A 136 22.38 8.71 -14.73
CA GLN A 136 23.27 8.27 -15.80
C GLN A 136 22.43 7.92 -17.03
N PRO A 137 22.56 8.66 -18.15
CA PRO A 137 22.03 8.19 -19.41
C PRO A 137 22.74 6.87 -19.66
N GLN A 138 21.97 5.78 -19.63
CA GLN A 138 22.43 4.46 -20.01
C GLN A 138 23.18 4.65 -21.33
N ALA A 139 24.50 4.49 -21.31
CA ALA A 139 25.30 4.49 -22.52
C ALA A 139 24.88 3.25 -23.28
N THR A 140 23.77 3.35 -24.02
CA THR A 140 23.33 2.43 -25.06
C THR A 140 24.36 2.53 -26.16
N GLY A 141 25.51 1.92 -25.90
CA GLY A 141 26.52 1.59 -26.90
C GLY A 141 25.91 0.58 -27.84
N LEU A 142 25.34 1.08 -28.92
CA LEU A 142 25.15 0.34 -30.16
C LEU A 142 25.41 1.26 -31.35
N ASP A 143 26.58 1.92 -31.33
CA ASP A 143 27.23 2.38 -32.56
C ASP A 143 27.81 1.14 -33.27
N ILE A 144 26.94 0.38 -33.94
CA ILE A 144 27.31 -0.65 -34.91
C ILE A 144 26.78 -0.26 -36.28
N ASN A 145 27.37 0.77 -36.89
CA ASN A 145 27.35 0.91 -38.34
C ASN A 145 28.78 0.81 -38.84
N ALA A 146 29.06 -0.37 -39.38
CA ALA A 146 30.21 -0.71 -40.20
C ALA A 146 30.13 -0.05 -41.58
#